data_AF-A0A968U6H1-F1
#
_entry.id   AF-A0A968U6H1-F1
#
_cell.length_a   1.000
_cell.length_b   1.000
_cell.length_c   1.000
_cell.angle_alpha   90.00
_cell.angle_beta   90.00
_cell.angle_gamma   90.00
#
_symmetry.space_group_name_H-M   'P 1'
#
loop_
_entity.id
_entity.type
_entity.pdbx_description
1 polymer ?
#
loop_
_entity_poly.entity_id
_entity_poly.type
_entity_poly.pdbx_seq_one_letter_code
_entity_poly.pdbx_strand_id
1 'polypeptide(L)'
;MGLPAPFAIYDSDALSDDGVEENIAFESPIFDASDSEGVFLKFDQEYYGIAAGINASEAFVEAFNGSEWQEVYSTVDDALGTTIVDLTDAVAGVENAQVRFRFDGNWSFVWALDNVEITDDLTPGIVTPSGLVGVSESDVPDPLDFQFVLQSRPTSDVTLNFTVDGEQLQPIEPITFTQENWFSPQVSVVEAIADNIPEGEDQRTTVSVTVTSEDPDYNGLVVEEVPVEITETTIPGYTSYRTVEKTYADLSQLATSNPDLASWVDIGDSYDKVTPGGSAGYDIFSLEITNQNSGVEDKPVFFVQGAIHAREYTTTESVTRFAEQLIASYGTDPETTWILDNFEVRVVPIVNPDGRKFAEQGYSWRKNTNPGDGTAAFPNYGVDLNRNYGSKWGEFGEESSSSDPADLTYRGTAAFSEPESQALRDYLLETFPDTKRPWRF
;
A
#
# COMPACT_ATOMS: atom_id res chain seq x y z
N MET A 1 12.21 11.43 7.61
CA MET A 1 11.75 12.80 7.92
C MET A 1 12.44 13.09 9.23
N GLY A 2 13.52 13.88 9.25
CA GLY A 2 14.49 13.80 10.35
C GLY A 2 14.01 14.45 11.65
N LEU A 3 14.28 13.80 12.78
CA LEU A 3 14.08 14.34 14.12
C LEU A 3 14.77 15.72 14.28
N PRO A 4 14.12 16.72 14.88
CA PRO A 4 14.72 18.03 15.08
C PRO A 4 15.86 17.94 16.11
N ALA A 5 17.06 18.41 15.77
CA ALA A 5 18.18 18.39 16.71
C ALA A 5 17.93 19.28 17.96
N PRO A 6 18.40 18.87 19.16
CA PRO A 6 19.28 17.73 19.44
C PRO A 6 18.53 16.41 19.70
N PHE A 7 19.04 15.30 19.16
CA PHE A 7 18.55 13.93 19.39
C PHE A 7 19.72 12.99 19.72
N ALA A 8 19.45 11.85 20.34
CA ALA A 8 20.42 10.77 20.56
C ALA A 8 20.41 9.78 19.39
N ILE A 9 21.54 9.16 19.08
CA ILE A 9 21.66 8.16 18.01
C ILE A 9 22.52 6.99 18.48
N TYR A 10 22.03 5.78 18.23
CA TYR A 10 22.83 4.57 18.20
C TYR A 10 23.20 4.28 16.75
N ASP A 11 24.48 4.07 16.52
CA ASP A 11 25.05 3.82 15.19
C ASP A 11 26.08 2.70 15.27
N SER A 12 25.72 1.53 14.73
CA SER A 12 26.55 0.32 14.72
C SER A 12 27.50 0.22 13.52
N ASP A 13 27.49 1.19 12.61
CA ASP A 13 28.29 1.10 11.37
C ASP A 13 29.77 1.53 11.55
N ALA A 14 30.13 2.06 12.72
CA ALA A 14 31.41 2.77 12.91
C ALA A 14 32.18 2.54 14.23
N LEU A 15 31.72 1.68 15.15
CA LEU A 15 32.32 1.60 16.50
C LEU A 15 33.43 0.55 16.65
N SER A 16 33.29 -0.70 16.18
CA SER A 16 34.32 -1.74 16.42
C SER A 16 34.95 -2.44 15.20
N ASP A 17 34.29 -2.49 14.02
CA ASP A 17 34.75 -3.25 12.82
C ASP A 17 35.38 -4.63 13.15
N ASP A 18 34.86 -5.30 14.18
CA ASP A 18 35.37 -6.58 14.67
C ASP A 18 34.38 -7.74 14.50
N GLY A 19 33.20 -7.45 13.94
CA GLY A 19 32.13 -8.42 13.70
C GLY A 19 31.48 -8.93 14.99
N VAL A 20 31.61 -8.19 16.09
CA VAL A 20 30.97 -8.45 17.38
C VAL A 20 29.79 -7.52 17.54
N GLU A 21 28.66 -8.07 18.00
CA GLU A 21 27.45 -7.31 18.32
C GLU A 21 27.74 -6.22 19.36
N GLU A 22 27.39 -4.99 19.01
CA GLU A 22 27.48 -3.83 19.87
C GLU A 22 26.21 -3.78 20.73
N ASN A 23 26.38 -3.96 22.04
CA ASN A 23 25.31 -3.86 23.04
C ASN A 23 25.56 -2.60 23.88
N ILE A 24 24.77 -1.55 23.62
CA ILE A 24 24.96 -0.23 24.23
C ILE A 24 23.65 0.20 24.85
N ALA A 25 23.71 0.80 26.04
CA ALA A 25 22.54 1.35 26.71
C ALA A 25 22.76 2.78 27.23
N PHE A 26 21.72 3.62 27.13
CA PHE A 26 21.63 4.91 27.80
C PHE A 26 20.57 4.84 28.89
N GLU A 27 20.97 5.13 30.11
CA GLU A 27 20.10 5.09 31.28
C GLU A 27 19.60 6.50 31.64
N SER A 28 18.34 6.60 32.02
CA SER A 28 17.77 7.81 32.57
C SER A 28 18.31 8.09 33.97
N PRO A 29 18.17 9.33 34.47
CA PRO A 29 18.18 9.59 35.90
C PRO A 29 17.12 8.75 36.63
N ILE A 30 17.30 8.59 37.95
CA ILE A 30 16.30 7.98 38.82
C ILE A 30 15.03 8.84 38.89
N PHE A 31 13.87 8.20 38.94
CA PHE A 31 12.57 8.81 39.22
C PHE A 31 11.81 7.99 40.26
N ASP A 32 10.86 8.64 40.92
CA ASP A 32 10.05 8.04 41.99
C ASP A 32 8.70 7.60 41.41
N ALA A 33 8.43 6.30 41.45
CA ALA A 33 7.19 5.65 41.03
C ALA A 33 6.46 5.00 42.22
N SER A 34 6.79 5.39 43.45
CA SER A 34 6.23 4.76 44.65
C SER A 34 4.75 5.05 44.89
N ASP A 35 4.28 6.25 44.49
CA ASP A 35 2.92 6.74 44.71
C ASP A 35 2.14 6.95 43.38
N SER A 36 2.66 6.47 42.24
CA SER A 36 2.04 6.72 40.94
C SER A 36 0.97 5.67 40.58
N GLU A 37 -0.20 6.11 40.15
CA GLU A 37 -1.27 5.24 39.60
C GLU A 37 -1.07 4.95 38.10
N GLY A 38 -0.12 5.63 37.45
CA GLY A 38 0.31 5.41 36.06
C GLY A 38 1.73 5.94 35.84
N VAL A 39 2.56 5.23 35.07
CA VAL A 39 3.89 5.72 34.68
C VAL A 39 4.10 5.40 33.21
N PHE A 40 4.27 6.42 32.39
CA PHE A 40 4.35 6.28 30.94
C PHE A 40 5.62 6.92 30.41
N LEU A 41 6.34 6.18 29.57
CA LEU A 41 7.47 6.71 28.82
C LEU A 41 6.97 7.10 27.43
N LYS A 42 7.18 8.36 27.06
CA LYS A 42 6.95 8.87 25.73
C LYS A 42 8.28 9.23 25.09
N PHE A 43 8.48 8.87 23.83
CA PHE A 43 9.65 9.28 23.05
C PHE A 43 9.34 9.24 21.57
N ASP A 44 10.03 10.07 20.79
CA ASP A 44 10.03 9.97 19.33
C ASP A 44 11.21 9.10 18.90
N GLN A 45 10.97 8.21 17.94
CA GLN A 45 12.01 7.36 17.39
C GLN A 45 12.04 7.33 15.86
N GLU A 46 13.25 7.11 15.34
CA GLU A 46 13.51 6.72 13.95
C GLU A 46 14.45 5.51 14.01
N TYR A 47 13.86 4.32 13.95
CA TYR A 47 14.55 3.03 13.96
C TYR A 47 14.45 2.37 12.59
N TYR A 48 15.59 1.93 12.07
CA TYR A 48 15.66 1.13 10.85
C TYR A 48 16.20 -0.25 11.19
N GLY A 49 15.33 -1.26 11.15
CA GLY A 49 15.60 -2.59 11.65
C GLY A 49 15.92 -3.61 10.55
N ILE A 50 16.76 -4.59 10.86
CA ILE A 50 16.95 -5.78 10.03
C ILE A 50 16.64 -6.99 10.92
N ALA A 51 15.57 -7.72 10.61
CA ALA A 51 15.10 -8.80 11.48
C ALA A 51 16.00 -10.06 11.50
N ALA A 52 16.85 -10.27 10.48
CA ALA A 52 17.67 -11.47 10.40
C ALA A 52 18.94 -11.29 9.54
N GLY A 53 19.96 -12.10 9.84
CA GLY A 53 21.22 -12.14 9.10
C GLY A 53 22.36 -11.49 9.85
N ILE A 54 23.46 -11.22 9.15
CA ILE A 54 24.69 -10.70 9.78
C ILE A 54 24.57 -9.24 10.25
N ASN A 55 23.56 -8.53 9.73
CA ASN A 55 23.26 -7.14 10.06
C ASN A 55 22.00 -7.05 10.94
N ALA A 56 21.57 -8.15 11.56
CA ALA A 56 20.37 -8.14 12.38
C ALA A 56 20.51 -7.14 13.54
N SER A 57 19.43 -6.47 13.89
CA SER A 57 19.41 -5.51 14.99
C SER A 57 18.09 -5.55 15.75
N GLU A 58 18.16 -5.16 17.01
CA GLU A 58 16.99 -5.00 17.87
C GLU A 58 17.16 -3.79 18.80
N ALA A 59 16.09 -3.01 18.92
CA ALA A 59 16.00 -1.88 19.84
C ALA A 59 15.12 -2.27 21.02
N PHE A 60 15.52 -1.89 22.23
CA PHE A 60 14.86 -2.25 23.48
C PHE A 60 14.67 -1.02 24.37
N VAL A 61 13.55 -0.99 25.08
CA VAL A 61 13.40 -0.17 26.30
C VAL A 61 13.23 -1.12 27.48
N GLU A 62 14.01 -0.87 28.53
CA GLU A 62 13.95 -1.63 29.76
C GLU A 62 13.71 -0.69 30.95
N ALA A 63 12.90 -1.12 31.90
CA ALA A 63 12.59 -0.42 33.14
C ALA A 63 13.25 -1.11 34.34
N PHE A 64 13.85 -0.33 35.24
CA PHE A 64 14.47 -0.84 36.46
C PHE A 64 13.44 -0.89 37.59
N ASN A 65 13.14 -2.09 38.08
CA ASN A 65 12.13 -2.31 39.12
C ASN A 65 12.66 -2.17 40.57
N GLY A 66 13.84 -1.55 40.73
CA GLY A 66 14.54 -1.45 42.01
C GLY A 66 15.53 -2.60 42.28
N SER A 67 15.47 -3.69 41.51
CA SER A 67 16.41 -4.81 41.60
C SER A 67 17.00 -5.30 40.28
N GLU A 68 16.21 -5.29 39.22
CA GLU A 68 16.58 -5.80 37.89
C GLU A 68 15.96 -4.96 36.79
N TRP A 69 16.53 -5.07 35.59
CA TRP A 69 16.01 -4.47 34.38
C TRP A 69 14.98 -5.41 33.76
N GLN A 70 13.79 -4.90 33.46
CA GLN A 70 12.71 -5.62 32.80
C GLN A 70 12.48 -5.00 31.42
N GLU A 71 12.43 -5.84 30.39
CA GLU A 71 12.04 -5.40 29.06
C GLU A 71 10.57 -4.98 29.05
N VAL A 72 10.30 -3.77 28.56
CA VAL A 72 8.97 -3.18 28.48
C VAL A 72 8.57 -2.82 27.04
N TYR A 73 9.55 -2.80 26.13
CA TYR A 73 9.34 -2.60 24.70
C TYR A 73 10.53 -3.16 23.93
N SER A 74 10.28 -3.78 22.79
CA SER A 74 11.31 -4.08 21.80
C SER A 74 10.78 -3.98 20.37
N THR A 75 11.67 -3.78 19.40
CA THR A 75 11.34 -3.86 17.98
C THR A 75 12.52 -4.34 17.14
N VAL A 76 12.20 -5.18 16.16
CA VAL A 76 13.13 -5.67 15.12
C VAL A 76 12.81 -5.09 13.73
N ASP A 77 11.61 -4.50 13.57
CA ASP A 77 11.13 -3.87 12.34
C ASP A 77 11.25 -2.34 12.45
N ASP A 78 11.23 -1.67 11.30
CA ASP A 78 11.26 -0.20 11.22
C ASP A 78 10.19 0.43 12.11
N ALA A 79 10.60 1.37 12.97
CA ALA A 79 9.70 2.09 13.88
C ALA A 79 9.93 3.60 13.77
N LEU A 80 8.89 4.33 13.39
CA LEU A 80 8.95 5.76 13.11
C LEU A 80 7.87 6.52 13.89
N GLY A 81 8.26 7.62 14.52
CA GLY A 81 7.35 8.57 15.19
C GLY A 81 7.25 8.37 16.70
N THR A 82 6.22 8.98 17.29
CA THR A 82 5.99 8.96 18.75
C THR A 82 5.58 7.58 19.21
N THR A 83 6.27 7.10 20.23
CA THR A 83 6.01 5.83 20.92
C THR A 83 5.70 6.10 22.38
N ILE A 84 4.71 5.37 22.91
CA ILE A 84 4.33 5.40 24.32
C ILE A 84 4.49 3.97 24.85
N VAL A 85 5.21 3.84 25.97
CA VAL A 85 5.42 2.57 26.67
C VAL A 85 4.84 2.70 28.08
N ASP A 86 3.95 1.79 28.44
CA ASP A 86 3.38 1.69 29.77
C ASP A 86 4.39 1.02 30.72
N LEU A 87 4.94 1.79 31.64
CA LEU A 87 5.89 1.30 32.65
C LEU A 87 5.20 0.91 33.95
N THR A 88 3.90 1.20 34.09
CA THR A 88 3.21 1.28 35.38
C THR A 88 3.44 0.05 36.23
N ASP A 89 3.28 -1.15 35.66
CA ASP A 89 3.45 -2.41 36.40
C ASP A 89 4.93 -2.75 36.64
N ALA A 90 5.83 -2.37 35.73
CA ALA A 90 7.25 -2.66 35.82
C ALA A 90 7.95 -1.84 36.92
N VAL A 91 7.43 -0.65 37.25
CA VAL A 91 8.03 0.25 38.25
C VAL A 91 7.12 0.53 39.45
N ALA A 92 5.98 -0.16 39.57
CA ALA A 92 5.01 0.06 40.64
C ALA A 92 5.66 -0.04 42.04
N GLY A 93 5.55 1.04 42.83
CA GLY A 93 6.05 1.05 44.21
C GLY A 93 7.57 1.29 44.34
N VAL A 94 8.25 1.69 43.26
CA VAL A 94 9.73 1.82 43.21
C VAL A 94 10.15 3.29 43.34
N GLU A 95 10.83 3.65 44.44
CA GLU A 95 11.31 5.03 44.70
C GLU A 95 12.53 5.43 43.84
N ASN A 96 13.22 4.46 43.25
CA ASN A 96 14.46 4.65 42.49
C ASN A 96 14.39 4.01 41.09
N ALA A 97 13.23 4.10 40.45
CA ALA A 97 13.00 3.58 39.12
C ALA A 97 13.88 4.29 38.09
N GLN A 98 14.24 3.58 37.02
CA GLN A 98 14.98 4.12 35.87
C GLN A 98 14.44 3.47 34.60
N VAL A 99 14.65 4.13 33.46
CA VAL A 99 14.49 3.51 32.15
C VAL A 99 15.82 3.51 31.43
N ARG A 100 16.05 2.54 30.55
CA ARG A 100 17.17 2.56 29.63
C ARG A 100 16.71 2.18 28.24
N PHE A 101 17.31 2.86 27.26
CA PHE A 101 17.24 2.47 25.86
C PHE A 101 18.46 1.59 25.61
N ARG A 102 18.28 0.40 25.04
CA ARG A 102 19.36 -0.53 24.72
C ARG A 102 19.26 -0.91 23.25
N PHE A 103 20.39 -0.90 22.57
CA PHE A 103 20.49 -1.27 21.16
C PHE A 103 21.48 -2.42 21.01
N ASP A 104 21.04 -3.45 20.29
CA ASP A 104 21.86 -4.57 19.85
C ASP A 104 21.96 -4.52 18.32
N GLY A 105 23.18 -4.43 17.79
CA GLY A 105 23.41 -4.41 16.34
C GLY A 105 24.87 -4.61 15.98
N ASN A 106 25.13 -4.97 14.72
CA ASN A 106 26.48 -5.02 14.15
C ASN A 106 26.38 -4.80 12.65
N TRP A 107 26.99 -3.72 12.14
CA TRP A 107 26.85 -3.30 10.74
C TRP A 107 25.38 -3.11 10.34
N SER A 108 24.55 -2.80 11.33
CA SER A 108 23.13 -2.51 11.21
C SER A 108 22.94 -1.02 10.99
N PHE A 109 21.70 -0.62 10.69
CA PHE A 109 21.34 0.79 10.56
C PHE A 109 21.28 1.48 11.94
N VAL A 110 20.62 2.64 12.00
CA VAL A 110 20.63 3.54 13.15
C VAL A 110 19.35 3.39 13.97
N TRP A 111 19.45 3.70 15.26
CA TRP A 111 18.28 4.05 16.09
C TRP A 111 18.45 5.45 16.65
N ALA A 112 17.62 6.38 16.20
CA ALA A 112 17.59 7.76 16.70
C ALA A 112 16.40 7.97 17.65
N LEU A 113 16.64 8.73 18.72
CA LEU A 113 15.70 8.98 19.81
C LEU A 113 15.65 10.48 20.15
N ASP A 114 14.44 11.01 20.34
CA ASP A 114 14.21 12.39 20.77
C ASP A 114 12.96 12.49 21.67
N ASN A 115 12.73 13.66 22.28
CA ASN A 115 11.53 14.00 23.06
C ASN A 115 11.18 12.96 24.15
N VAL A 116 12.21 12.40 24.79
CA VAL A 116 12.06 11.42 25.87
C VAL A 116 11.47 12.10 27.11
N GLU A 117 10.30 11.64 27.53
CA GLU A 117 9.53 12.17 28.65
C GLU A 117 8.93 11.01 29.48
N ILE A 118 8.97 11.15 30.79
CA ILE A 118 8.21 10.28 31.72
C ILE A 118 7.08 11.12 32.28
N THR A 119 5.86 10.64 32.17
CA THR A 119 4.65 11.29 32.68
C THR A 119 3.83 10.32 33.53
N ASP A 120 3.14 10.85 34.54
CA ASP A 120 2.18 10.16 35.39
C ASP A 120 0.73 10.39 34.95
N ASP A 121 0.50 11.34 34.03
CA ASP A 121 -0.81 11.69 33.52
C ASP A 121 -0.83 11.55 31.99
N LEU A 122 -1.79 10.75 31.52
CA LEU A 122 -2.22 10.70 30.13
C LEU A 122 -3.70 11.04 30.09
N THR A 123 -4.06 12.00 29.23
CA THR A 123 -5.46 12.39 29.09
C THR A 123 -6.28 11.24 28.50
N PRO A 124 -7.39 10.81 29.15
CA PRO A 124 -8.28 9.81 28.60
C PRO A 124 -8.86 10.24 27.26
N GLY A 125 -8.91 9.30 26.33
CA GLY A 125 -9.37 9.55 24.98
C GLY A 125 -9.26 8.32 24.10
N ILE A 126 -9.90 8.37 22.93
CA ILE A 126 -9.85 7.31 21.93
C ILE A 126 -9.36 7.94 20.64
N VAL A 127 -8.29 7.39 20.09
CA VAL A 127 -7.89 7.69 18.71
C VAL A 127 -8.77 6.82 17.81
N THR A 128 -9.45 7.49 16.88
CA THR A 128 -10.31 6.87 15.87
C THR A 128 -9.56 6.68 14.56
N PRO A 129 -10.11 5.87 13.64
CA PRO A 129 -9.72 5.92 12.23
C PRO A 129 -9.54 7.34 11.72
N SER A 130 -8.44 7.60 11.03
CA SER A 130 -8.19 8.89 10.40
C SER A 130 -8.81 8.91 9.01
N GLY A 131 -9.70 9.87 8.76
CA GLY A 131 -10.26 10.08 7.42
C GLY A 131 -11.44 9.15 7.10
N LEU A 132 -11.57 8.81 5.82
CA LEU A 132 -12.69 8.05 5.28
C LEU A 132 -12.30 6.57 5.21
N VAL A 133 -13.05 5.71 5.89
CA VAL A 133 -12.82 4.26 5.83
C VAL A 133 -13.45 3.72 4.56
N GLY A 134 -12.66 3.20 3.64
CA GLY A 134 -13.17 2.62 2.40
C GLY A 134 -13.44 1.14 2.54
N VAL A 135 -14.64 0.71 2.14
CA VAL A 135 -15.02 -0.70 2.10
C VAL A 135 -15.56 -1.07 0.72
N SER A 136 -15.41 -2.33 0.34
CA SER A 136 -15.90 -2.83 -0.94
C SER A 136 -16.86 -3.99 -0.75
N GLU A 137 -17.87 -4.06 -1.62
CA GLU A 137 -18.79 -5.20 -1.73
C GLU A 137 -18.11 -6.48 -2.24
N SER A 138 -16.86 -6.41 -2.66
CA SER A 138 -16.08 -7.58 -3.10
C SER A 138 -15.48 -8.41 -1.94
N ASP A 139 -16.06 -8.32 -0.73
CA ASP A 139 -15.67 -9.07 0.49
C ASP A 139 -14.19 -8.91 0.90
N VAL A 140 -13.62 -7.71 0.75
CA VAL A 140 -12.27 -7.44 1.29
C VAL A 140 -12.32 -6.23 2.21
N PRO A 141 -12.36 -6.45 3.53
CA PRO A 141 -12.20 -5.38 4.51
C PRO A 141 -10.77 -4.85 4.52
N ASP A 142 -10.59 -3.55 4.77
CA ASP A 142 -9.28 -2.98 5.10
C ASP A 142 -9.09 -3.02 6.63
N PRO A 143 -8.29 -3.98 7.15
CA PRO A 143 -8.07 -4.07 8.59
C PRO A 143 -7.24 -2.90 9.14
N LEU A 144 -6.51 -2.13 8.33
CA LEU A 144 -5.64 -1.07 8.86
C LEU A 144 -6.39 0.26 9.03
N ASP A 145 -7.43 0.50 8.24
CA ASP A 145 -8.17 1.76 8.30
C ASP A 145 -9.24 1.79 9.41
N PHE A 146 -9.73 0.64 9.91
CA PHE A 146 -10.70 0.59 11.02
C PHE A 146 -10.05 0.28 12.37
N GLN A 147 -9.03 1.06 12.71
CA GLN A 147 -8.19 0.91 13.89
C GLN A 147 -8.53 1.92 15.01
N PHE A 148 -8.50 1.47 16.26
CA PHE A 148 -8.71 2.29 17.44
C PHE A 148 -7.59 2.05 18.46
N VAL A 149 -7.27 3.07 19.26
CA VAL A 149 -6.36 2.94 20.42
C VAL A 149 -6.78 3.89 21.53
N LEU A 150 -6.61 3.49 22.80
CA LEU A 150 -6.86 4.38 23.93
C LEU A 150 -5.67 5.32 24.14
N GLN A 151 -5.94 6.53 24.62
CA GLN A 151 -4.91 7.55 24.90
C GLN A 151 -4.34 7.46 26.32
N SER A 152 -5.00 6.72 27.22
CA SER A 152 -4.53 6.46 28.58
C SER A 152 -4.89 5.05 29.05
N ARG A 153 -4.17 4.56 30.07
CA ARG A 153 -4.46 3.27 30.71
C ARG A 153 -5.84 3.30 31.39
N PRO A 154 -6.75 2.38 31.07
CA PRO A 154 -8.04 2.34 31.74
C PRO A 154 -7.96 1.59 33.08
N THR A 155 -8.77 1.99 34.05
CA THR A 155 -8.92 1.34 35.36
C THR A 155 -9.83 0.10 35.32
N SER A 156 -10.58 -0.10 34.25
CA SER A 156 -11.41 -1.29 33.97
C SER A 156 -11.54 -1.48 32.45
N ASP A 157 -11.90 -2.68 32.00
CA ASP A 157 -12.01 -2.96 30.56
C ASP A 157 -12.94 -1.98 29.85
N VAL A 158 -12.53 -1.50 28.68
CA VAL A 158 -13.26 -0.56 27.84
C VAL A 158 -13.69 -1.27 26.56
N THR A 159 -14.99 -1.40 26.35
CA THR A 159 -15.54 -2.01 25.14
C THR A 159 -16.10 -0.94 24.20
N LEU A 160 -15.59 -0.92 22.97
CA LEU A 160 -16.15 -0.16 21.85
C LEU A 160 -17.18 -1.03 21.13
N ASN A 161 -18.43 -0.58 21.14
CA ASN A 161 -19.52 -1.22 20.43
C ASN A 161 -19.87 -0.40 19.20
N PHE A 162 -20.06 -1.07 18.07
CA PHE A 162 -20.32 -0.42 16.79
C PHE A 162 -21.78 -0.59 16.38
N THR A 163 -22.39 0.49 15.93
CA THR A 163 -23.72 0.46 15.30
C THR A 163 -23.59 1.02 13.90
N VAL A 164 -24.06 0.26 12.90
CA VAL A 164 -24.06 0.67 11.50
C VAL A 164 -25.42 1.27 11.15
N ASP A 165 -25.44 2.48 10.58
CA ASP A 165 -26.67 3.12 10.12
C ASP A 165 -26.93 2.71 8.66
N GLY A 166 -27.55 1.54 8.46
CA GLY A 166 -27.95 1.09 7.13
C GLY A 166 -28.05 -0.43 6.94
N GLU A 167 -28.54 -0.84 5.76
CA GLU A 167 -28.60 -2.24 5.30
C GLU A 167 -27.40 -2.59 4.39
N GLN A 168 -26.28 -1.85 4.49
CA GLN A 168 -25.18 -1.89 3.52
C GLN A 168 -23.83 -2.32 4.13
N LEU A 169 -23.72 -2.41 5.45
CA LEU A 169 -22.53 -2.93 6.14
C LEU A 169 -22.89 -4.17 6.97
N GLN A 170 -21.98 -5.12 7.04
CA GLN A 170 -22.08 -6.25 7.96
C GLN A 170 -21.97 -5.76 9.42
N PRO A 171 -22.50 -6.51 10.40
CA PRO A 171 -22.25 -6.23 11.81
C PRO A 171 -20.76 -6.25 12.13
N ILE A 172 -20.29 -5.23 12.83
CA ILE A 172 -18.88 -5.06 13.20
C ILE A 172 -18.68 -5.63 14.62
N GLU A 173 -17.67 -6.48 14.78
CA GLU A 173 -17.33 -7.06 16.09
C GLU A 173 -16.81 -5.98 17.06
N PRO A 174 -17.20 -6.00 18.33
CA PRO A 174 -16.75 -5.03 19.32
C PRO A 174 -15.27 -5.20 19.64
N ILE A 175 -14.59 -4.10 19.92
CA ILE A 175 -13.20 -4.10 20.40
C ILE A 175 -13.22 -3.96 21.93
N THR A 176 -12.40 -4.76 22.63
CA THR A 176 -12.21 -4.60 24.08
C THR A 176 -10.76 -4.28 24.38
N PHE A 177 -10.56 -3.14 25.04
CA PHE A 177 -9.28 -2.73 25.60
C PHE A 177 -9.22 -3.09 27.08
N THR A 178 -8.09 -3.62 27.51
CA THR A 178 -7.74 -3.96 28.89
C THR A 178 -6.57 -3.10 29.34
N GLN A 179 -6.22 -3.19 30.61
CA GLN A 179 -5.01 -2.58 31.18
C GLN A 179 -3.70 -3.02 30.52
N GLU A 180 -3.70 -4.11 29.77
CA GLU A 180 -2.50 -4.70 29.14
C GLU A 180 -2.36 -4.35 27.65
N ASN A 181 -3.45 -4.00 26.96
CA ASN A 181 -3.44 -3.77 25.51
C ASN A 181 -3.90 -2.38 25.08
N TRP A 182 -4.28 -1.49 26.01
CA TRP A 182 -4.87 -0.18 25.73
C TRP A 182 -4.04 0.71 24.80
N PHE A 183 -2.71 0.59 24.88
CA PHE A 183 -1.72 1.35 24.12
C PHE A 183 -1.41 0.74 22.76
N SER A 184 -1.83 -0.51 22.53
CA SER A 184 -1.63 -1.20 21.26
C SER A 184 -2.85 -0.99 20.37
N PRO A 185 -2.68 -0.48 19.14
CA PRO A 185 -3.80 -0.30 18.23
C PRO A 185 -4.54 -1.61 17.98
N GLN A 186 -5.86 -1.59 18.21
CA GLN A 186 -6.76 -2.72 17.99
C GLN A 186 -7.57 -2.46 16.73
N VAL A 187 -7.82 -3.53 15.98
CA VAL A 187 -8.51 -3.49 14.71
C VAL A 187 -9.83 -4.23 14.83
N SER A 188 -10.89 -3.69 14.25
CA SER A 188 -12.07 -4.46 13.88
C SER A 188 -12.26 -4.42 12.37
N VAL A 189 -13.16 -5.25 11.88
CA VAL A 189 -13.36 -5.49 10.46
C VAL A 189 -14.67 -4.83 10.03
N VAL A 190 -14.62 -3.99 9.00
CA VAL A 190 -15.81 -3.40 8.38
C VAL A 190 -15.95 -3.93 6.96
N GLU A 191 -17.07 -4.58 6.69
CA GLU A 191 -17.38 -5.19 5.40
C GLU A 191 -18.68 -4.58 4.87
N ALA A 192 -18.72 -4.34 3.56
CA ALA A 192 -19.98 -4.02 2.88
C ALA A 192 -20.80 -5.30 2.67
N ILE A 193 -22.13 -5.17 2.61
CA ILE A 193 -23.01 -6.27 2.26
C ILE A 193 -22.97 -6.43 0.74
N ALA A 194 -22.36 -7.50 0.24
CA ALA A 194 -22.37 -7.78 -1.19
C ALA A 194 -23.80 -7.93 -1.72
N ASP A 195 -24.22 -7.04 -2.62
CA ASP A 195 -25.50 -7.16 -3.30
C ASP A 195 -25.40 -7.06 -4.84
N ASN A 196 -26.46 -6.73 -5.57
CA ASN A 196 -26.43 -6.60 -7.05
C ASN A 196 -26.99 -5.25 -7.50
N ILE A 197 -27.07 -4.29 -6.59
CA ILE A 197 -27.51 -2.94 -6.81
C ILE A 197 -26.24 -2.13 -7.09
N PRO A 198 -26.18 -1.33 -8.17
CA PRO A 198 -25.00 -0.51 -8.36
C PRO A 198 -24.94 0.65 -7.36
N GLU A 199 -23.90 0.71 -6.52
CA GLU A 199 -23.64 1.86 -5.66
C GLU A 199 -23.02 3.00 -6.50
N GLY A 200 -23.54 4.21 -6.37
CA GLY A 200 -22.94 5.39 -7.02
C GLY A 200 -21.57 5.75 -6.41
N GLU A 201 -20.77 6.56 -7.11
CA GLU A 201 -19.40 6.95 -6.72
C GLU A 201 -19.25 7.68 -5.36
N ASP A 202 -20.34 7.95 -4.64
CA ASP A 202 -20.35 8.71 -3.38
C ASP A 202 -21.21 8.06 -2.28
N GLN A 203 -21.40 6.73 -2.33
CA GLN A 203 -22.20 6.07 -1.29
C GLN A 203 -21.47 6.07 0.05
N ARG A 204 -21.95 6.92 0.97
CA ARG A 204 -21.41 7.08 2.31
C ARG A 204 -22.41 6.65 3.36
N THR A 205 -21.90 5.95 4.36
CA THR A 205 -22.58 5.68 5.62
C THR A 205 -21.67 6.08 6.77
N THR A 206 -22.15 5.94 8.00
CA THR A 206 -21.41 6.25 9.22
C THR A 206 -21.52 5.09 10.19
N VAL A 207 -20.42 4.81 10.89
CA VAL A 207 -20.41 3.88 12.02
C VAL A 207 -20.42 4.71 13.31
N SER A 208 -21.46 4.53 14.11
CA SER A 208 -21.54 5.14 15.44
C SER A 208 -20.85 4.24 16.46
N VAL A 209 -20.03 4.83 17.33
CA VAL A 209 -19.28 4.12 18.37
C VAL A 209 -19.91 4.41 19.74
N THR A 210 -20.24 3.35 20.49
CA THR A 210 -20.68 3.44 21.88
C THR A 210 -19.64 2.83 22.80
N VAL A 211 -19.12 3.64 23.72
CA VAL A 211 -18.09 3.23 24.69
C VAL A 211 -18.75 2.80 26.00
N THR A 212 -18.48 1.58 26.44
CA THR A 212 -18.96 1.03 27.72
C THR A 212 -17.80 0.57 28.58
N SER A 213 -17.75 1.01 29.84
CA SER A 213 -16.76 0.58 30.81
C SER A 213 -17.26 0.75 32.26
N GLU A 214 -16.63 0.09 33.22
CA GLU A 214 -16.75 0.45 34.64
C GLU A 214 -15.81 1.61 35.02
N ASP A 215 -14.86 1.95 34.15
CA ASP A 215 -14.00 3.12 34.29
C ASP A 215 -14.80 4.41 34.01
N PRO A 216 -14.93 5.34 34.97
CA PRO A 216 -15.68 6.58 34.79
C PRO A 216 -15.09 7.52 33.74
N ASP A 217 -13.80 7.43 33.41
CA ASP A 217 -13.15 8.29 32.42
C ASP A 217 -13.44 7.85 30.99
N TYR A 218 -13.78 6.57 30.78
CA TYR A 218 -14.13 6.01 29.48
C TYR A 218 -15.62 5.72 29.29
N ASN A 219 -16.36 5.46 30.37
CA ASN A 219 -17.76 5.06 30.26
C ASN A 219 -18.63 6.17 29.65
N GLY A 220 -19.22 5.89 28.48
CA GLY A 220 -20.03 6.87 27.75
C GLY A 220 -19.21 8.01 27.12
N LEU A 221 -17.90 7.83 26.96
CA LEU A 221 -17.06 8.79 26.24
C LEU A 221 -17.60 9.00 24.82
N VAL A 222 -17.71 10.27 24.42
CA VAL A 222 -18.24 10.63 23.10
C VAL A 222 -17.12 10.51 22.07
N VAL A 223 -17.37 9.72 21.04
CA VAL A 223 -16.46 9.48 19.91
C VAL A 223 -17.13 10.02 18.65
N GLU A 224 -16.37 10.67 17.78
CA GLU A 224 -16.88 11.11 16.48
C GLU A 224 -17.30 9.89 15.63
N GLU A 225 -18.38 10.03 14.87
CA GLU A 225 -18.81 8.97 13.98
C GLU A 225 -17.79 8.75 12.87
N VAL A 226 -17.51 7.49 12.55
CA VAL A 226 -16.53 7.15 11.53
C VAL A 226 -17.24 7.14 10.18
N PRO A 227 -16.86 8.03 9.23
CA PRO A 227 -17.43 8.00 7.90
C PRO A 227 -16.87 6.81 7.11
N VAL A 228 -17.77 6.08 6.46
CA VAL A 228 -17.44 4.91 5.62
C VAL A 228 -17.90 5.16 4.20
N GLU A 229 -17.03 4.93 3.22
CA GLU A 229 -17.33 4.97 1.80
C GLU A 229 -17.39 3.55 1.25
N ILE A 230 -18.52 3.22 0.62
CA ILE A 230 -18.77 1.90 0.04
C ILE A 230 -18.48 1.99 -1.46
N THR A 231 -17.62 1.11 -1.96
CA THR A 231 -17.17 1.12 -3.34
C THR A 231 -17.35 -0.23 -4.02
N GLU A 232 -18.03 -0.22 -5.16
CA GLU A 232 -18.17 -1.39 -6.03
C GLU A 232 -16.98 -1.53 -7.02
N THR A 233 -16.09 -0.54 -7.09
CA THR A 233 -15.29 -0.28 -8.32
C THR A 233 -13.78 -0.05 -8.14
N THR A 234 -13.26 -0.17 -6.92
CA THR A 234 -11.83 -0.01 -6.61
C THR A 234 -11.23 -1.30 -6.08
N ILE A 235 -9.91 -1.43 -6.15
CA ILE A 235 -9.20 -2.63 -5.72
C ILE A 235 -9.34 -2.78 -4.21
N PRO A 236 -9.72 -3.96 -3.71
CA PRO A 236 -9.58 -4.36 -2.31
C PRO A 236 -8.32 -3.86 -1.59
N GLY A 237 -8.46 -3.11 -0.49
CA GLY A 237 -7.34 -2.54 0.29
C GLY A 237 -6.58 -1.40 -0.41
N TYR A 238 -7.13 -0.89 -1.50
CA TYR A 238 -6.50 0.04 -2.43
C TYR A 238 -7.55 0.97 -3.06
N THR A 239 -8.29 1.69 -2.21
CA THR A 239 -9.45 2.53 -2.56
C THR A 239 -9.16 3.64 -3.57
N SER A 240 -7.89 4.05 -3.71
CA SER A 240 -7.47 5.01 -4.75
C SER A 240 -7.18 4.37 -6.11
N TYR A 241 -7.24 3.04 -6.22
CA TYR A 241 -6.89 2.31 -7.43
C TYR A 241 -8.12 1.59 -7.98
N ARG A 242 -8.45 1.84 -9.25
CA ARG A 242 -9.57 1.20 -9.93
C ARG A 242 -9.28 -0.26 -10.26
N THR A 243 -10.33 -1.08 -10.30
CA THR A 243 -10.29 -2.42 -10.90
C THR A 243 -10.10 -2.35 -12.42
N VAL A 244 -9.79 -3.48 -13.06
CA VAL A 244 -9.76 -3.60 -14.54
C VAL A 244 -11.06 -3.08 -15.15
N GLU A 245 -12.20 -3.55 -14.63
CA GLU A 245 -13.52 -3.23 -15.14
C GLU A 245 -13.83 -1.74 -15.01
N LYS A 246 -13.56 -1.14 -13.85
CA LYS A 246 -13.80 0.29 -13.63
C LYS A 246 -12.89 1.15 -14.49
N THR A 247 -11.61 0.79 -14.59
CA THR A 247 -10.65 1.51 -15.46
C THR A 247 -11.14 1.53 -16.91
N TYR A 248 -11.61 0.39 -17.42
CA TYR A 248 -12.12 0.30 -18.79
C TYR A 248 -13.45 1.03 -18.99
N ALA A 249 -14.37 0.93 -18.02
CA ALA A 249 -15.63 1.65 -18.05
C ALA A 249 -15.40 3.17 -18.11
N ASP A 250 -14.54 3.69 -17.25
CA ASP A 250 -14.25 5.12 -17.14
C ASP A 250 -13.59 5.66 -18.41
N LEU A 251 -12.57 4.99 -18.93
CA LEU A 251 -11.87 5.46 -20.13
C LEU A 251 -12.73 5.34 -21.40
N SER A 252 -13.55 4.29 -21.50
CA SER A 252 -14.55 4.16 -22.57
C SER A 252 -15.61 5.27 -22.51
N GLN A 253 -16.10 5.59 -21.30
CA GLN A 253 -17.03 6.70 -21.10
C GLN A 253 -16.38 8.06 -21.37
N LEU A 254 -15.12 8.24 -21.00
CA LEU A 254 -14.34 9.46 -21.25
C LEU A 254 -14.20 9.71 -22.75
N ALA A 255 -13.89 8.67 -23.53
CA ALA A 255 -13.86 8.74 -25.00
C ALA A 255 -15.24 9.06 -25.59
N THR A 256 -16.28 8.36 -25.13
CA THR A 256 -17.67 8.57 -25.58
C THR A 256 -18.16 9.99 -25.31
N SER A 257 -17.75 10.58 -24.19
CA SER A 257 -18.14 11.93 -23.78
C SER A 257 -17.34 13.04 -24.48
N ASN A 258 -16.16 12.71 -25.03
CA ASN A 258 -15.26 13.66 -25.66
C ASN A 258 -14.83 13.17 -27.07
N PRO A 259 -15.77 12.91 -27.99
CA PRO A 259 -15.48 12.26 -29.27
C PRO A 259 -14.59 13.09 -30.21
N ASP A 260 -14.53 14.42 -30.02
CA ASP A 260 -13.63 15.31 -30.77
C ASP A 260 -12.17 15.26 -30.27
N LEU A 261 -11.95 14.69 -29.09
CA LEU A 261 -10.65 14.65 -28.40
C LEU A 261 -10.13 13.25 -28.13
N ALA A 262 -11.00 12.23 -28.08
CA ALA A 262 -10.62 10.91 -27.60
C ALA A 262 -11.34 9.76 -28.32
N SER A 263 -10.65 8.65 -28.47
CA SER A 263 -11.18 7.38 -28.97
C SER A 263 -10.65 6.20 -28.16
N TRP A 264 -11.54 5.24 -27.90
CA TRP A 264 -11.22 4.00 -27.20
C TRP A 264 -11.03 2.87 -28.21
N VAL A 265 -9.80 2.40 -28.36
CA VAL A 265 -9.37 1.52 -29.45
C VAL A 265 -8.92 0.18 -28.88
N ASP A 266 -9.53 -0.91 -29.35
CA ASP A 266 -9.07 -2.27 -29.08
C ASP A 266 -7.78 -2.54 -29.88
N ILE A 267 -6.72 -2.95 -29.17
CA ILE A 267 -5.40 -3.22 -29.74
C ILE A 267 -5.02 -4.71 -29.70
N GLY A 268 -5.88 -5.57 -29.15
CA GLY A 268 -5.66 -7.01 -29.07
C GLY A 268 -6.26 -7.63 -27.80
N ASP A 269 -6.01 -8.92 -27.62
CA ASP A 269 -6.65 -9.73 -26.58
C ASP A 269 -5.62 -10.28 -25.57
N SER A 270 -6.07 -10.54 -24.35
CA SER A 270 -5.29 -11.21 -23.30
C SER A 270 -5.22 -12.74 -23.48
N TYR A 271 -4.34 -13.41 -22.72
CA TYR A 271 -4.17 -14.86 -22.80
C TYR A 271 -5.45 -15.65 -22.51
N ASP A 272 -6.15 -15.35 -21.43
CA ASP A 272 -7.38 -16.06 -21.04
C ASP A 272 -8.44 -15.88 -22.12
N LYS A 273 -8.50 -14.70 -22.76
CA LYS A 273 -9.48 -14.39 -23.80
C LYS A 273 -9.25 -15.16 -25.09
N VAL A 274 -8.00 -15.29 -25.53
CA VAL A 274 -7.68 -16.06 -26.76
C VAL A 274 -7.71 -17.57 -26.53
N THR A 275 -7.74 -18.03 -25.28
CA THR A 275 -7.66 -19.45 -24.92
C THR A 275 -9.04 -20.12 -24.94
N PRO A 276 -9.30 -21.06 -25.88
CA PRO A 276 -10.62 -21.70 -25.98
C PRO A 276 -10.96 -22.54 -24.74
N GLY A 277 -12.08 -22.22 -24.09
CA GLY A 277 -12.54 -22.94 -22.88
C GLY A 277 -11.77 -22.59 -21.61
N GLY A 278 -10.95 -21.53 -21.63
CA GLY A 278 -10.31 -20.94 -20.45
C GLY A 278 -11.24 -20.01 -19.65
N SER A 279 -10.65 -19.28 -18.70
CA SER A 279 -11.31 -18.20 -17.96
C SER A 279 -11.81 -17.10 -18.89
N ALA A 280 -12.75 -16.26 -18.43
CA ALA A 280 -13.09 -15.05 -19.16
C ALA A 280 -11.91 -14.07 -19.08
N GLY A 281 -11.23 -13.82 -20.20
CA GLY A 281 -10.19 -12.79 -20.30
C GLY A 281 -10.74 -11.46 -20.82
N TYR A 282 -9.81 -10.56 -21.17
CA TYR A 282 -10.11 -9.16 -21.49
C TYR A 282 -9.49 -8.75 -22.83
N ASP A 283 -10.16 -7.81 -23.51
CA ASP A 283 -9.51 -6.95 -24.51
C ASP A 283 -8.43 -6.09 -23.85
N ILE A 284 -7.45 -5.71 -24.64
CA ILE A 284 -6.43 -4.72 -24.32
C ILE A 284 -6.75 -3.48 -25.15
N PHE A 285 -6.94 -2.35 -24.47
CA PHE A 285 -7.37 -1.12 -25.11
C PHE A 285 -6.33 -0.01 -24.98
N SER A 286 -6.38 0.91 -25.93
CA SER A 286 -5.69 2.20 -25.92
C SER A 286 -6.71 3.34 -25.92
N LEU A 287 -6.54 4.31 -25.02
CA LEU A 287 -7.19 5.61 -25.13
C LEU A 287 -6.29 6.51 -25.98
N GLU A 288 -6.73 6.83 -27.19
CA GLU A 288 -6.04 7.74 -28.09
C GLU A 288 -6.63 9.15 -27.93
N ILE A 289 -5.79 10.13 -27.62
CA ILE A 289 -6.18 11.49 -27.23
C ILE A 289 -5.50 12.50 -28.14
N THR A 290 -6.28 13.25 -28.90
CA THR A 290 -5.80 14.35 -29.75
C THR A 290 -6.96 15.25 -30.17
N ASN A 291 -6.71 16.54 -30.42
CA ASN A 291 -7.70 17.39 -31.06
C ASN A 291 -7.86 17.00 -32.55
N GLN A 292 -8.91 16.26 -32.87
CA GLN A 292 -9.22 15.82 -34.23
C GLN A 292 -9.54 17.00 -35.18
N ASN A 293 -9.85 18.16 -34.61
CA ASN A 293 -10.24 19.37 -35.35
C ASN A 293 -9.12 20.42 -35.46
N SER A 294 -7.88 20.11 -35.09
CA SER A 294 -6.78 21.11 -35.11
C SER A 294 -6.32 21.48 -36.53
N GLY A 295 -6.65 20.66 -37.53
CA GLY A 295 -6.20 20.84 -38.91
C GLY A 295 -4.72 20.52 -39.15
N VAL A 296 -4.02 19.97 -38.15
CA VAL A 296 -2.65 19.46 -38.28
C VAL A 296 -2.72 18.00 -38.71
N GLU A 297 -2.17 17.71 -39.89
CA GLU A 297 -1.99 16.34 -40.40
C GLU A 297 -0.71 15.70 -39.83
N ASP A 298 -0.67 14.37 -39.76
CA ASP A 298 0.50 13.57 -39.35
C ASP A 298 1.12 13.98 -37.99
N LYS A 299 0.28 14.13 -36.97
CA LYS A 299 0.73 14.50 -35.63
C LYS A 299 1.71 13.45 -35.07
N PRO A 300 2.86 13.87 -34.50
CA PRO A 300 3.72 12.95 -33.75
C PRO A 300 2.97 12.33 -32.56
N VAL A 301 3.27 11.05 -32.32
CA VAL A 301 2.63 10.26 -31.27
C VAL A 301 3.53 10.16 -30.04
N PHE A 302 2.96 10.44 -28.87
CA PHE A 302 3.50 10.07 -27.57
C PHE A 302 2.75 8.85 -27.03
N PHE A 303 3.48 7.78 -26.72
CA PHE A 303 2.90 6.54 -26.19
C PHE A 303 3.31 6.33 -24.74
N VAL A 304 2.35 5.94 -23.91
CA VAL A 304 2.56 5.55 -22.50
C VAL A 304 1.68 4.36 -22.14
N GLN A 305 2.17 3.47 -21.28
CA GLN A 305 1.43 2.29 -20.84
C GLN A 305 1.55 2.07 -19.33
N GLY A 306 0.57 1.37 -18.76
CA GLY A 306 0.53 0.92 -17.37
C GLY A 306 0.35 -0.60 -17.26
N ALA A 307 0.65 -1.13 -16.08
CA ALA A 307 0.41 -2.51 -15.66
C ALA A 307 0.84 -3.59 -16.66
N ILE A 308 2.09 -3.50 -17.16
CA ILE A 308 2.74 -4.67 -17.78
C ILE A 308 3.01 -5.76 -16.74
N HIS A 309 3.28 -5.38 -15.50
CA HIS A 309 3.20 -6.27 -14.35
C HIS A 309 1.93 -5.98 -13.56
N ALA A 310 1.22 -7.05 -13.20
CA ALA A 310 -0.13 -6.95 -12.66
C ALA A 310 -0.23 -6.23 -11.30
N ARG A 311 0.62 -6.60 -10.33
CA ARG A 311 0.65 -6.01 -8.97
C ARG A 311 1.08 -4.55 -8.86
N GLU A 312 1.54 -3.93 -9.96
CA GLU A 312 2.03 -2.55 -9.94
C GLU A 312 0.87 -1.54 -10.12
N TYR A 313 -0.08 -1.52 -9.18
CA TYR A 313 -1.37 -0.81 -9.31
C TYR A 313 -1.25 0.66 -9.66
N THR A 314 -0.25 1.34 -9.09
CA THR A 314 -0.01 2.77 -9.29
C THR A 314 0.22 3.14 -10.75
N THR A 315 0.77 2.23 -11.55
CA THR A 315 1.06 2.52 -12.96
C THR A 315 -0.21 2.75 -13.78
N THR A 316 -1.26 1.94 -13.56
CA THR A 316 -2.57 2.08 -14.23
C THR A 316 -3.22 3.40 -13.85
N GLU A 317 -3.29 3.70 -12.55
CA GLU A 317 -3.96 4.92 -12.09
C GLU A 317 -3.20 6.18 -12.55
N SER A 318 -1.86 6.15 -12.54
CA SER A 318 -1.04 7.28 -13.01
C SER A 318 -1.31 7.63 -14.47
N VAL A 319 -1.34 6.63 -15.36
CA VAL A 319 -1.58 6.88 -16.79
C VAL A 319 -3.06 7.23 -17.09
N THR A 320 -3.98 6.70 -16.29
CA THR A 320 -5.42 7.02 -16.36
C THR A 320 -5.67 8.48 -15.95
N ARG A 321 -5.12 8.93 -14.81
CA ARG A 321 -5.22 10.33 -14.36
C ARG A 321 -4.54 11.30 -15.33
N PHE A 322 -3.41 10.90 -15.90
CA PHE A 322 -2.76 11.68 -16.95
C PHE A 322 -3.70 11.91 -18.15
N ALA A 323 -4.37 10.87 -18.63
CA ALA A 323 -5.34 10.97 -19.72
C ALA A 323 -6.54 11.88 -19.38
N GLU A 324 -7.14 11.68 -18.20
CA GLU A 324 -8.25 12.51 -17.70
C GLU A 324 -7.85 13.99 -17.64
N GLN A 325 -6.67 14.29 -17.11
CA GLN A 325 -6.17 15.66 -16.99
C GLN A 325 -5.96 16.32 -18.35
N LEU A 326 -5.43 15.60 -19.34
CA LEU A 326 -5.26 16.12 -20.70
C LEU A 326 -6.60 16.53 -21.32
N ILE A 327 -7.63 15.69 -21.18
CA ILE A 327 -8.95 15.98 -21.72
C ILE A 327 -9.63 17.12 -20.96
N ALA A 328 -9.60 17.09 -19.62
CA ALA A 328 -10.24 18.10 -18.78
C ALA A 328 -9.61 19.49 -18.94
N SER A 329 -8.31 19.57 -19.21
CA SER A 329 -7.58 20.83 -19.32
C SER A 329 -7.54 21.40 -20.74
N TYR A 330 -8.01 20.64 -21.75
CA TYR A 330 -8.05 21.11 -23.12
C TYR A 330 -8.96 22.34 -23.29
N GLY A 331 -8.46 23.37 -23.98
CA GLY A 331 -9.17 24.63 -24.20
C GLY A 331 -9.13 25.61 -23.02
N THR A 332 -8.56 25.20 -21.87
CA THR A 332 -8.40 26.06 -20.68
C THR A 332 -6.93 26.26 -20.32
N ASP A 333 -6.16 25.18 -20.29
CA ASP A 333 -4.71 25.21 -20.10
C ASP A 333 -3.98 25.35 -21.45
N PRO A 334 -3.18 26.40 -21.66
CA PRO A 334 -2.50 26.63 -22.95
C PRO A 334 -1.50 25.53 -23.33
N GLU A 335 -0.81 24.92 -22.35
CA GLU A 335 0.18 23.88 -22.61
C GLU A 335 -0.50 22.58 -23.07
N THR A 336 -1.50 22.11 -22.34
CA THR A 336 -2.33 20.96 -22.71
C THR A 336 -3.00 21.17 -24.06
N THR A 337 -3.55 22.36 -24.29
CA THR A 337 -4.18 22.71 -25.58
C THR A 337 -3.17 22.59 -26.72
N TRP A 338 -1.97 23.15 -26.55
CA TRP A 338 -0.92 23.05 -27.55
C TRP A 338 -0.47 21.61 -27.79
N ILE A 339 -0.35 20.81 -26.73
CA ILE A 339 -0.02 19.38 -26.83
C ILE A 339 -1.07 18.66 -27.69
N LEU A 340 -2.36 18.75 -27.36
CA LEU A 340 -3.40 18.01 -28.10
C LEU A 340 -3.64 18.57 -29.51
N ASP A 341 -3.35 19.84 -29.76
CA ASP A 341 -3.40 20.42 -31.11
C ASP A 341 -2.30 19.90 -32.03
N ASN A 342 -1.13 19.53 -31.48
CA ASN A 342 0.09 19.20 -32.26
C ASN A 342 0.56 17.76 -32.12
N PHE A 343 0.12 17.04 -31.09
CA PHE A 343 0.49 15.66 -30.79
C PHE A 343 -0.75 14.78 -30.65
N GLU A 344 -0.52 13.48 -30.75
CA GLU A 344 -1.46 12.46 -30.32
C GLU A 344 -0.86 11.71 -29.13
N VAL A 345 -1.64 11.56 -28.06
CA VAL A 345 -1.24 10.83 -26.85
C VAL A 345 -1.99 9.51 -26.83
N ARG A 346 -1.28 8.40 -26.87
CA ARG A 346 -1.85 7.04 -26.81
C ARG A 346 -1.54 6.42 -25.46
N VAL A 347 -2.58 6.04 -24.72
CA VAL A 347 -2.48 5.50 -23.37
C VAL A 347 -3.04 4.09 -23.31
N VAL A 348 -2.20 3.10 -23.03
CA VAL A 348 -2.65 1.72 -22.73
C VAL A 348 -2.64 1.52 -21.21
N PRO A 349 -3.79 1.62 -20.52
CA PRO A 349 -3.81 1.69 -19.05
C PRO A 349 -3.45 0.36 -18.37
N ILE A 350 -3.80 -0.75 -19.01
CA ILE A 350 -3.62 -2.10 -18.48
C ILE A 350 -3.17 -3.02 -19.61
N VAL A 351 -1.88 -3.35 -19.63
CA VAL A 351 -1.31 -4.30 -20.60
C VAL A 351 -1.59 -5.75 -20.21
N ASN A 352 -1.66 -6.04 -18.91
CA ASN A 352 -1.83 -7.38 -18.36
C ASN A 352 -3.13 -7.50 -17.54
N PRO A 353 -4.31 -7.47 -18.18
CA PRO A 353 -5.58 -7.46 -17.46
C PRO A 353 -5.87 -8.78 -16.73
N ASP A 354 -5.54 -9.94 -17.32
CA ASP A 354 -5.77 -11.24 -16.67
C ASP A 354 -4.92 -11.38 -15.39
N GLY A 355 -3.63 -11.04 -15.47
CA GLY A 355 -2.76 -11.03 -14.31
C GLY A 355 -3.22 -10.02 -13.26
N ARG A 356 -3.73 -8.85 -13.71
CA ARG A 356 -4.27 -7.81 -12.83
C ARG A 356 -5.46 -8.34 -12.01
N LYS A 357 -6.32 -9.19 -12.57
CA LYS A 357 -7.41 -9.83 -11.80
C LYS A 357 -6.92 -10.75 -10.69
N PHE A 358 -5.81 -11.44 -10.88
CA PHE A 358 -5.19 -12.18 -9.76
C PHE A 358 -4.60 -11.23 -8.74
N ALA A 359 -3.95 -10.16 -9.16
CA ALA A 359 -3.43 -9.18 -8.22
C ALA A 359 -4.55 -8.57 -7.37
N GLU A 360 -5.66 -8.16 -8.00
CA GLU A 360 -6.84 -7.57 -7.31
C GLU A 360 -7.45 -8.47 -6.22
N GLN A 361 -7.19 -9.77 -6.24
CA GLN A 361 -7.58 -10.73 -5.20
C GLN A 361 -6.58 -10.79 -4.02
N GLY A 362 -5.57 -9.92 -3.99
CA GLY A 362 -4.53 -9.86 -2.97
C GLY A 362 -3.26 -10.65 -3.27
N TYR A 363 -3.16 -11.33 -4.43
CA TYR A 363 -1.92 -12.01 -4.80
C TYR A 363 -0.86 -10.99 -5.21
N SER A 364 0.41 -11.22 -4.84
CA SER A 364 1.55 -10.47 -5.41
C SER A 364 1.85 -10.93 -6.85
N TRP A 365 0.82 -11.00 -7.70
CA TRP A 365 0.87 -11.53 -9.05
C TRP A 365 1.60 -10.56 -9.98
N ARG A 366 2.59 -11.06 -10.71
CA ARG A 366 3.44 -10.22 -11.60
C ARG A 366 3.20 -10.51 -13.08
N LYS A 367 3.14 -11.78 -13.43
CA LYS A 367 3.16 -12.32 -14.80
C LYS A 367 1.77 -12.27 -15.45
N ASN A 368 1.61 -12.68 -16.71
CA ASN A 368 0.28 -12.99 -17.25
C ASN A 368 -0.25 -14.32 -16.66
N THR A 369 -1.35 -14.84 -17.17
CA THR A 369 -2.03 -16.04 -16.64
C THR A 369 -1.75 -17.32 -17.42
N ASN A 370 -0.83 -17.30 -18.38
CA ASN A 370 -0.50 -18.47 -19.18
C ASN A 370 0.11 -19.59 -18.31
N PRO A 371 -0.57 -20.74 -18.10
CA PRO A 371 -0.03 -21.82 -17.28
C PRO A 371 1.13 -22.57 -17.95
N GLY A 372 1.44 -22.25 -19.21
CA GLY A 372 2.49 -22.91 -19.99
C GLY A 372 2.18 -24.39 -20.22
N ASP A 373 3.17 -25.24 -19.94
CA ASP A 373 3.03 -26.70 -20.01
C ASP A 373 2.48 -27.34 -18.73
N GLY A 374 2.08 -26.51 -17.75
CA GLY A 374 1.55 -26.95 -16.46
C GLY A 374 2.61 -27.41 -15.45
N THR A 375 3.90 -27.19 -15.73
CA THR A 375 4.97 -27.50 -14.77
C THR A 375 5.04 -26.51 -13.60
N ALA A 376 4.68 -25.25 -13.82
CA ALA A 376 4.52 -24.26 -12.76
C ALA A 376 3.11 -24.37 -12.15
N ALA A 377 3.04 -24.59 -10.84
CA ALA A 377 1.79 -24.60 -10.11
C ALA A 377 1.35 -23.18 -9.75
N PHE A 378 0.04 -23.00 -9.52
CA PHE A 378 -0.48 -21.81 -8.87
C PHE A 378 0.25 -21.54 -7.54
N PRO A 379 0.60 -20.29 -7.19
CA PRO A 379 0.38 -19.04 -7.92
C PRO A 379 1.58 -18.59 -8.78
N ASN A 380 2.45 -19.51 -9.21
CA ASN A 380 3.76 -19.17 -9.79
C ASN A 380 3.83 -19.31 -11.33
N TYR A 381 2.74 -19.71 -11.99
CA TYR A 381 2.71 -19.79 -13.45
C TYR A 381 2.58 -18.41 -14.11
N GLY A 382 2.59 -18.38 -15.44
CA GLY A 382 2.58 -17.16 -16.24
C GLY A 382 3.96 -16.83 -16.83
N VAL A 383 3.96 -15.91 -17.77
CA VAL A 383 5.15 -15.35 -18.42
C VAL A 383 5.33 -13.89 -17.99
N ASP A 384 6.56 -13.52 -17.66
CA ASP A 384 6.91 -12.11 -17.44
C ASP A 384 6.87 -11.39 -18.80
N LEU A 385 5.81 -10.62 -19.03
CA LEU A 385 5.61 -9.89 -20.29
C LEU A 385 6.77 -8.94 -20.59
N ASN A 386 7.43 -8.38 -19.56
CA ASN A 386 8.60 -7.51 -19.73
C ASN A 386 9.92 -8.29 -19.87
N ARG A 387 9.86 -9.60 -20.05
CA ARG A 387 10.97 -10.46 -20.55
C ARG A 387 10.61 -11.13 -21.87
N ASN A 388 9.40 -10.94 -22.38
CA ASN A 388 8.90 -11.64 -23.55
C ASN A 388 9.12 -10.88 -24.88
N TYR A 389 9.72 -9.69 -24.87
CA TYR A 389 9.99 -8.93 -26.10
C TYR A 389 11.19 -9.48 -26.89
N GLY A 390 11.22 -9.23 -28.21
CA GLY A 390 12.27 -9.74 -29.11
C GLY A 390 13.64 -9.07 -28.99
N SER A 391 13.78 -7.98 -28.23
CA SER A 391 15.08 -7.34 -28.03
C SER A 391 15.95 -8.22 -27.14
N LYS A 392 16.98 -8.85 -27.73
CA LYS A 392 17.98 -9.66 -27.01
C LYS A 392 17.37 -10.78 -26.14
N TRP A 393 16.25 -11.35 -26.59
CA TRP A 393 15.52 -12.36 -25.84
C TRP A 393 16.41 -13.55 -25.48
N GLY A 394 16.59 -13.79 -24.18
CA GLY A 394 17.43 -14.87 -23.65
C GLY A 394 18.94 -14.76 -23.95
N GLU A 395 19.45 -13.63 -24.46
CA GLU A 395 20.87 -13.46 -24.86
C GLU A 395 21.83 -13.67 -23.68
N PHE A 396 21.40 -13.29 -22.47
CA PHE A 396 22.20 -13.37 -21.24
C PHE A 396 21.88 -14.59 -20.36
N GLY A 397 21.27 -15.64 -20.93
CA GLY A 397 20.93 -16.84 -20.18
C GLY A 397 20.04 -16.54 -18.98
N GLU A 398 20.37 -17.12 -17.82
CA GLU A 398 19.60 -17.01 -16.57
C GLU A 398 19.91 -15.75 -15.74
N GLU A 399 20.83 -14.89 -16.18
CA GLU A 399 21.26 -13.72 -15.39
C GLU A 399 20.26 -12.55 -15.45
N SER A 400 19.46 -12.45 -16.52
CA SER A 400 18.55 -11.31 -16.75
C SER A 400 17.07 -11.72 -16.83
N SER A 401 16.81 -12.99 -17.07
CA SER A 401 15.48 -13.57 -17.27
C SER A 401 15.59 -15.07 -17.05
N SER A 402 14.52 -15.75 -16.67
CA SER A 402 14.57 -17.20 -16.39
C SER A 402 13.97 -18.04 -17.51
N SER A 403 14.49 -19.26 -17.69
CA SER A 403 13.87 -20.30 -18.52
C SER A 403 13.00 -21.27 -17.71
N ASP A 404 12.99 -21.14 -16.37
CA ASP A 404 12.12 -21.88 -15.46
C ASP A 404 10.69 -21.26 -15.44
N PRO A 405 9.65 -22.00 -15.85
CA PRO A 405 8.26 -21.51 -15.83
C PRO A 405 7.76 -21.04 -14.45
N ALA A 406 8.36 -21.51 -13.35
CA ALA A 406 7.97 -21.12 -11.99
C ALA A 406 8.65 -19.81 -11.52
N ASP A 407 9.64 -19.30 -12.26
CA ASP A 407 10.36 -18.09 -11.90
C ASP A 407 9.55 -16.82 -12.20
N LEU A 408 9.70 -15.79 -11.34
CA LEU A 408 9.04 -14.49 -11.49
C LEU A 408 9.45 -13.74 -12.78
N THR A 409 10.61 -14.08 -13.35
CA THR A 409 11.19 -13.49 -14.55
C THR A 409 11.18 -14.47 -15.74
N TYR A 410 10.33 -15.50 -15.69
CA TYR A 410 10.19 -16.46 -16.79
C TYR A 410 9.89 -15.75 -18.12
N ARG A 411 10.76 -15.95 -19.10
CA ARG A 411 10.76 -15.19 -20.37
C ARG A 411 9.80 -15.72 -21.45
N GLY A 412 9.11 -16.82 -21.17
CA GLY A 412 8.27 -17.55 -22.12
C GLY A 412 9.06 -18.55 -22.96
N THR A 413 8.38 -19.20 -23.91
CA THR A 413 8.97 -20.24 -24.78
C THR A 413 9.69 -19.67 -26.00
N ALA A 414 9.34 -18.45 -26.40
CA ALA A 414 9.96 -17.69 -27.46
C ALA A 414 9.72 -16.19 -27.24
N ALA A 415 10.48 -15.34 -27.93
CA ALA A 415 10.13 -13.92 -28.04
C ALA A 415 8.72 -13.76 -28.63
N PHE A 416 7.93 -12.90 -28.02
CA PHE A 416 6.52 -12.64 -28.33
C PHE A 416 5.69 -13.93 -28.32
N SER A 417 5.90 -14.82 -27.35
CA SER A 417 5.05 -16.00 -27.17
C SER A 417 3.66 -15.65 -26.63
N GLU A 418 3.54 -14.51 -25.94
CA GLU A 418 2.30 -14.11 -25.28
C GLU A 418 1.44 -13.18 -26.14
N PRO A 419 0.11 -13.33 -26.15
CA PRO A 419 -0.77 -12.47 -26.94
C PRO A 419 -0.72 -11.00 -26.51
N GLU A 420 -0.54 -10.71 -25.21
CA GLU A 420 -0.43 -9.34 -24.72
C GLU A 420 0.82 -8.62 -25.29
N SER A 421 1.95 -9.33 -25.36
CA SER A 421 3.18 -8.78 -25.90
C SER A 421 3.14 -8.67 -27.44
N GLN A 422 2.40 -9.56 -28.11
CA GLN A 422 2.12 -9.47 -29.55
C GLN A 422 1.22 -8.28 -29.88
N ALA A 423 0.15 -8.06 -29.12
CA ALA A 423 -0.77 -6.94 -29.28
C ALA A 423 -0.02 -5.60 -29.22
N LEU A 424 0.79 -5.40 -28.18
CA LEU A 424 1.61 -4.19 -28.06
C LEU A 424 2.66 -4.06 -29.17
N ARG A 425 3.33 -5.15 -29.56
CA ARG A 425 4.30 -5.14 -30.67
C ARG A 425 3.64 -4.64 -31.95
N ASP A 426 2.49 -5.22 -32.30
CA ASP A 426 1.82 -4.94 -33.56
C ASP A 426 1.27 -3.51 -33.57
N TYR A 427 0.66 -3.09 -32.46
CA TYR A 427 0.21 -1.71 -32.26
C TYR A 427 1.34 -0.68 -32.37
N LEU A 428 2.49 -0.95 -31.75
CA LEU A 428 3.65 -0.05 -31.80
C LEU A 428 4.33 -0.02 -33.18
N LEU A 429 4.38 -1.15 -33.90
CA LEU A 429 4.93 -1.19 -35.26
C LEU A 429 4.03 -0.47 -36.27
N GLU A 430 2.72 -0.51 -36.06
CA GLU A 430 1.76 0.29 -36.83
C GLU A 430 1.90 1.79 -36.53
N THR A 431 2.02 2.14 -35.25
CA THR A 431 2.15 3.54 -34.79
C THR A 431 3.49 4.16 -35.17
N PHE A 432 4.58 3.41 -35.00
CA PHE A 432 5.96 3.85 -35.22
C PHE A 432 6.62 2.98 -36.29
N PRO A 433 6.27 3.18 -37.58
CA PRO A 433 6.85 2.39 -38.65
C PRO A 433 8.37 2.55 -38.67
N ASP A 434 9.10 1.45 -38.89
CA ASP A 434 10.55 1.48 -38.97
C ASP A 434 10.99 2.30 -40.20
N THR A 435 11.35 3.55 -39.95
CA THR A 435 11.84 4.48 -40.97
C THR A 435 13.35 4.42 -41.14
N LYS A 436 14.04 3.42 -40.57
CA LYS A 436 15.47 3.19 -40.87
C LYS A 436 15.64 3.06 -42.36
N ARG A 437 16.16 4.14 -42.97
CA ARG A 437 16.58 4.13 -44.37
C ARG A 437 17.53 2.94 -44.52
N PRO A 438 17.29 1.99 -45.45
CA PRO A 438 18.26 0.94 -45.70
C PRO A 438 19.58 1.63 -46.01
N TRP A 439 20.61 1.31 -45.23
CA TRP A 439 21.96 1.77 -45.48
C TRP A 439 22.27 1.49 -46.96
N ARG A 440 22.38 2.56 -47.75
CA ARG A 440 22.92 2.46 -49.12
C ARG A 440 24.40 2.16 -48.95
N PHE A 441 24.76 0.88 -49.03
CA PHE A 441 26.14 0.47 -49.29
C PHE A 441 26.54 0.79 -50.72
#